data_AF-A0A356WF82-F1
#
_entry.id   AF-A0A356WF82-F1
#
_cell.length_a   1.000
_cell.length_b   1.000
_cell.length_c   1.000
_cell.angle_alpha   90.00
_cell.angle_beta   90.00
_cell.angle_gamma   90.00
#
_symmetry.space_group_name_H-M   'P 1'
#
loop_
_entity.id
_entity.type
_entity.pdbx_description
1 polymer ?
#
loop_
_entity_poly.entity_id
_entity_poly.type
_entity_poly.pdbx_seq_one_letter_code
_entity_poly.pdbx_strand_id
1 'polypeptide(L)' 'MQDFVNENGLTFTNINDDPGEIFARFGVPYQPAWVFITKDGTVTTKIGVLSDLELEEELNRLATN' A
#
# COMPACT_ATOMS: atom_id res chain seq x y z
N MET A 1 -14.99 -7.66 3.47
CA MET A 1 -13.64 -7.24 3.92
C MET A 1 -13.12 -8.11 5.05
N GLN A 2 -13.84 -8.28 6.16
CA GLN A 2 -13.30 -8.98 7.34
C GLN A 2 -12.95 -10.45 7.08
N ASP A 3 -13.77 -11.16 6.30
CA ASP A 3 -13.49 -12.57 5.96
C ASP A 3 -12.18 -12.70 5.18
N PHE A 4 -11.92 -11.85 4.18
CA PHE A 4 -10.67 -11.83 3.42
C PHE A 4 -9.45 -11.60 4.33
N VAL A 5 -9.55 -10.68 5.29
CA VAL A 5 -8.48 -10.41 6.27
C VAL A 5 -8.18 -11.66 7.11
N ASN A 6 -9.23 -12.34 7.58
CA ASN A 6 -9.10 -13.55 8.39
C ASN A 6 -8.53 -14.74 7.58
N GLU A 7 -9.04 -14.96 6.37
CA GLU A 7 -8.63 -16.03 5.47
C GLU A 7 -7.15 -15.93 5.05
N ASN A 8 -6.65 -14.71 4.86
CA ASN A 8 -5.27 -14.45 4.46
C ASN A 8 -4.34 -14.14 5.64
N GLY A 9 -4.84 -14.21 6.89
CA GLY A 9 -4.05 -14.00 8.10
C GLY A 9 -3.34 -12.63 8.15
N LEU A 10 -3.96 -11.57 7.63
CA LEU A 10 -3.34 -10.24 7.60
C LEU A 10 -3.25 -9.66 9.02
N THR A 11 -2.04 -9.36 9.47
CA THR A 11 -1.75 -8.92 10.86
C THR A 11 -1.54 -7.42 11.01
N PHE A 12 -1.72 -6.65 9.94
CA PHE A 12 -1.59 -5.19 9.92
C PHE A 12 -2.97 -4.49 9.78
N THR A 13 -2.97 -3.16 9.92
CA THR A 13 -4.21 -2.37 9.85
C THR A 13 -4.84 -2.48 8.46
N ASN A 14 -6.10 -2.90 8.41
CA ASN A 14 -6.91 -2.93 7.20
C ASN A 14 -8.01 -1.86 7.33
N ILE A 15 -8.18 -1.03 6.31
CA ILE A 15 -9.17 0.05 6.29
C ILE A 15 -10.21 -0.27 5.23
N ASN A 16 -11.50 -0.18 5.60
CA ASN A 16 -12.58 -0.25 4.64
C ASN A 16 -12.77 1.14 3.98
N ASP A 17 -12.28 1.30 2.75
CA ASP A 17 -12.41 2.51 1.94
C ASP A 17 -13.53 2.39 0.89
N ASP A 18 -14.70 1.85 1.26
CA ASP A 18 -15.86 1.73 0.36
C ASP A 18 -16.21 3.03 -0.40
N PRO A 19 -16.12 4.24 0.21
CA PRO A 19 -16.31 5.51 -0.52
C PRO A 19 -15.17 5.88 -1.48
N GLY A 20 -14.00 5.27 -1.37
CA GLY A 20 -12.83 5.52 -2.22
C GLY A 20 -12.05 6.81 -1.91
N GLU A 21 -12.22 7.40 -0.73
CA GLU A 21 -11.59 8.68 -0.37
C GLU A 21 -10.07 8.53 -0.18
N ILE A 22 -9.61 7.39 0.34
CA ILE A 22 -8.18 7.12 0.51
C ILE A 22 -7.54 6.85 -0.85
N PHE A 23 -8.18 6.05 -1.70
CA PHE A 23 -7.75 5.83 -3.08
C PHE A 23 -7.62 7.16 -3.85
N ALA A 24 -8.65 8.01 -3.77
CA ALA A 24 -8.64 9.32 -4.42
C ALA A 24 -7.51 10.23 -3.89
N ARG A 25 -7.28 10.25 -2.57
CA ARG A 25 -6.22 11.05 -1.95
C ARG A 25 -4.82 10.71 -2.47
N PHE A 26 -4.56 9.44 -2.73
CA PHE A 26 -3.26 8.97 -3.21
C PHE A 26 -3.19 8.76 -4.72
N GLY A 27 -4.24 9.16 -5.46
CA GLY A 27 -4.30 9.01 -6.91
C GLY A 27 -4.24 7.56 -7.37
N VAL A 28 -4.81 6.63 -6.60
CA VAL A 28 -4.89 5.20 -6.95
C VAL A 28 -6.17 4.96 -7.75
N PRO A 29 -6.08 4.70 -9.07
CA PRO A 29 -7.27 4.54 -9.91
C PRO A 29 -7.88 3.13 -9.82
N TYR A 30 -7.08 2.12 -9.48
CA TYR A 30 -7.48 0.73 -9.35
C TYR A 30 -6.43 -0.08 -8.58
N GLN A 31 -6.86 -1.22 -8.05
CA GLN A 31 -5.99 -2.21 -7.42
C GLN A 31 -5.50 -3.28 -8.43
N PRO A 32 -4.38 -3.99 -8.15
CA PRO A 32 -3.46 -3.77 -7.03
C PRO A 32 -2.63 -2.50 -7.22
N ALA A 33 -2.29 -1.85 -6.11
CA ALA A 33 -1.45 -0.66 -6.06
C ALA A 33 -0.78 -0.53 -4.69
N TRP A 34 0.35 0.17 -4.66
CA TRP A 34 1.16 0.41 -3.48
C TRP A 34 1.51 1.89 -3.38
N VAL A 35 1.43 2.44 -2.18
CA VAL A 35 1.79 3.83 -1.90
C VAL A 35 2.86 3.81 -0.82
N PHE A 36 4.06 4.29 -1.15
CA PHE A 36 5.19 4.40 -0.23
C PHE A 36 5.33 5.84 0.21
N ILE A 37 5.37 6.05 1.53
CA ILE A 37 5.47 7.37 2.14
C ILE A 37 6.74 7.39 2.99
N THR A 38 7.63 8.34 2.69
CA THR A 38 8.88 8.56 3.45
C THR A 38 8.61 9.38 4.72
N LYS A 39 9.59 9.46 5.63
CA LYS A 39 9.44 10.20 6.90
C LYS A 39 9.16 11.69 6.70
N ASP A 40 9.67 12.28 5.62
CA ASP A 40 9.44 13.70 5.28
C ASP A 40 8.09 13.95 4.59
N GLY A 41 7.31 12.89 4.33
CA GLY A 41 6.01 12.97 3.68
C GLY A 41 6.03 12.84 2.16
N THR A 42 7.19 12.63 1.52
CA THR A 42 7.27 12.36 0.08
C THR A 42 6.57 11.05 -0.25
N VAL A 43 5.68 11.09 -1.25
CA VAL A 43 4.83 9.97 -1.69
C VAL A 43 5.29 9.44 -3.04
N THR A 44 5.42 8.11 -3.14
CA THR A 44 5.64 7.39 -4.40
C THR A 44 4.58 6.31 -4.57
N THR A 45 3.89 6.32 -5.71
CA THR A 45 2.85 5.33 -6.03
C THR A 45 3.35 4.36 -7.09
N LYS A 46 3.14 3.05 -6.87
CA LYS A 46 3.33 2.00 -7.87
C LYS A 46 1.99 1.32 -8.16
N ILE A 47 1.60 1.29 -9.43
CA ILE A 47 0.38 0.63 -9.90
C ILE A 47 0.73 -0.77 -10.40
N GLY A 48 -0.07 -1.77 -10.01
CA GLY A 48 0.11 -3.16 -10.39
C GLY A 48 0.60 -4.04 -9.25
N VAL A 49 0.86 -5.30 -9.60
CA VAL A 49 1.45 -6.29 -8.70
C VAL A 49 2.89 -5.87 -8.39
N LEU A 50 3.32 -6.11 -7.16
CA LEU A 50 4.68 -5.88 -6.71
C LEU A 50 5.27 -7.22 -6.29
N SER A 51 6.43 -7.56 -6.82
CA SER A 51 7.15 -8.76 -6.38
C SER A 51 7.79 -8.57 -5.01
N ASP A 52 8.12 -9.68 -4.34
CA ASP A 52 8.79 -9.65 -3.03
C ASP A 52 10.12 -8.89 -3.09
N LEU A 53 10.88 -9.05 -4.18
CA LEU A 53 12.13 -8.33 -4.40
C LEU A 53 11.91 -6.82 -4.52
N GLU A 54 10.94 -6.39 -5.33
CA GLU A 54 10.63 -4.96 -5.48
C GLU A 54 10.09 -4.36 -4.19
N LEU A 55 9.32 -5.13 -3.40
CA LEU A 55 8.86 -4.69 -2.08
C LEU A 55 10.03 -4.51 -1.11
N GLU A 56 10.96 -5.47 -1.05
CA GLU A 56 12.15 -5.39 -0.21
C GLU A 56 13.03 -4.18 -0.58
N GLU A 57 13.23 -3.92 -1.86
CA GLU A 57 13.97 -2.75 -2.36
C GLU A 57 13.30 -1.43 -1.92
N GLU A 58 11.97 -1.31 -2.04
CA GLU A 58 11.25 -0.12 -1.60
C GLU A 58 11.31 0.06 -0.08
N LEU A 59 11.21 -1.02 0.71
CA LEU A 59 11.33 -0.94 2.16
C LEU A 59 12.75 -0.54 2.60
N ASN A 60 13.79 -1.05 1.94
CA ASN A 60 15.17 -0.65 2.18
C ASN A 60 15.41 0.83 1.83
N ARG A 61 14.81 1.30 0.74
CA ARG A 61 14.82 2.73 0.37
C ARG A 61 14.11 3.58 1.42
N LEU A 62 12.99 3.14 1.99
CA LEU A 62 12.27 3.87 3.05
C LEU A 62 13.02 3.88 4.38
N ALA A 63 13.77 2.83 4.70
CA ALA A 63 14.53 2.75 5.94
C ALA A 63 15.75 3.71 5.97
N THR A 64 16.30 4.02 4.79
CA THR A 64 17.52 4.82 4.61
C THR A 64 17.26 6.31 4.36
N ASN A 65 16.03 6.70 4.01
CA ASN A 65 15.58 8.10 3.92
C ASN A 65 14.82 8.54 5.18
#